data_AF-A0A821Y9C1-F1
#
_entry.id   AF-A0A821Y9C1-F1
#
_cell.length_a   1.000
_cell.length_b   1.000
_cell.length_c   1.000
_cell.angle_alpha   90.00
_cell.angle_beta   90.00
_cell.angle_gamma   90.00
#
_symmetry.space_group_name_H-M   'P 1'
#
loop_
_entity.id
_entity.type
_entity.pdbx_description
1 polymer ?
#
loop_
_entity_poly.entity_id
_entity_poly.type
_entity_poly.pdbx_seq_one_letter_code
_entity_poly.pdbx_strand_id
1 'polypeptide(L)'
;MKKTVCRQVQSKGLTTKYNEDEVFRLNVKELIALAFAPLDQIITSFDLICDQFDDDANDLVEYFEKTCIGEPKRSGTGRKKAQFDHKLWNIHDRVVATVPRSNNSAEGW
;
A
#
# COMPACT_ATOMS: atom_id res chain seq x y z
N MET A 1 7.37 0.27 -0.41
CA MET A 1 6.03 0.59 -0.94
C MET A 1 6.04 0.94 -2.42
N LYS A 2 6.46 2.15 -2.84
CA LYS A 2 6.34 2.66 -4.23
C LYS A 2 6.83 1.69 -5.30
N LYS A 3 8.06 1.17 -5.18
CA LYS A 3 8.65 0.24 -6.16
C LYS A 3 7.83 -1.06 -6.31
N THR A 4 7.29 -1.59 -5.22
CA THR A 4 6.49 -2.82 -5.22
C THR A 4 5.15 -2.61 -5.91
N VAL A 5 4.45 -1.50 -5.60
CA VAL A 5 3.16 -1.17 -6.21
C VAL A 5 3.32 -0.96 -7.73
N CYS A 6 4.33 -0.20 -8.17
CA CYS A 6 4.59 -0.04 -9.61
C CYS A 6 4.91 -1.37 -10.31
N ARG A 7 5.62 -2.29 -9.65
CA ARG A 7 5.89 -3.64 -10.19
C ARG A 7 4.61 -4.46 -10.34
N GLN A 8 3.65 -4.31 -9.42
CA GLN A 8 2.35 -4.98 -9.49
C GLN A 8 1.46 -4.41 -10.58
N VAL A 9 1.41 -3.09 -10.72
CA VAL A 9 0.74 -2.41 -11.85
C VAL A 9 1.27 -2.94 -13.19
N GLN A 10 2.59 -3.12 -13.31
CA GLN A 10 3.20 -3.72 -14.50
C GLN A 10 2.82 -5.19 -14.68
N SER A 11 2.96 -5.99 -13.62
CA SER A 11 2.71 -7.43 -13.66
C SER A 11 1.24 -7.80 -13.97
N LYS A 12 0.29 -6.92 -13.64
CA LYS A 12 -1.14 -7.10 -13.85
C LYS A 12 -1.65 -6.47 -15.15
N GLY A 13 -0.76 -5.96 -16.01
CA GLY A 13 -1.14 -5.35 -17.28
C GLY A 13 -1.77 -3.96 -17.17
N LEU A 14 -1.78 -3.36 -15.98
CA LEU A 14 -2.40 -2.05 -15.71
C LEU A 14 -1.52 -0.86 -16.12
N THR A 15 -0.41 -1.10 -16.82
CA THR A 15 0.55 -0.05 -17.21
C THR A 15 -0.07 0.97 -18.16
N THR A 16 -0.85 0.52 -19.14
CA THR A 16 -1.51 1.43 -20.09
C THR A 16 -2.53 2.31 -19.37
N LYS A 17 -3.40 1.70 -18.54
CA LYS A 17 -4.38 2.41 -17.70
C LYS A 17 -3.69 3.43 -16.78
N TYR A 18 -2.59 3.06 -16.13
CA TYR A 18 -1.79 4.00 -15.32
C TYR A 18 -1.24 5.21 -16.09
N ASN A 19 -0.95 5.06 -17.39
CA ASN A 19 -0.40 6.13 -18.23
C ASN A 19 -1.49 7.00 -18.88
N GLU A 20 -2.65 6.45 -19.19
CA GLU A 20 -3.72 7.15 -19.90
C GLU A 20 -4.81 7.69 -18.97
N ASP A 21 -5.02 7.05 -17.82
CA ASP A 21 -6.03 7.42 -16.84
C ASP A 21 -5.40 8.14 -15.63
N GLU A 22 -5.68 9.44 -15.52
CA GLU A 22 -5.19 10.28 -14.43
C GLU A 22 -5.81 9.92 -13.09
N VAL A 23 -7.10 9.54 -13.07
CA VAL A 23 -7.83 9.17 -11.84
C VAL A 23 -7.26 7.88 -11.29
N PHE A 24 -7.12 6.85 -12.14
CA PHE A 24 -6.50 5.60 -11.74
C PHE A 24 -5.06 5.81 -11.24
N ARG A 25 -4.27 6.67 -11.91
CA ARG A 25 -2.93 7.03 -11.45
C ARG A 25 -2.95 7.71 -10.08
N LEU A 26 -3.92 8.59 -9.82
CA LEU A 26 -4.08 9.25 -8.53
C LEU A 26 -4.38 8.22 -7.44
N ASN A 27 -5.37 7.35 -7.65
CA ASN A 27 -5.75 6.30 -6.69
C ASN A 27 -4.57 5.38 -6.36
N VAL A 28 -3.75 5.01 -7.37
CA VAL A 28 -2.52 4.24 -7.14
C VAL A 28 -1.49 5.01 -6.31
N LYS A 29 -1.38 6.33 -6.48
CA LYS A 29 -0.52 7.17 -5.63
C LYS A 29 -1.07 7.26 -4.21
N GLU A 30 -2.39 7.32 -4.03
CA GLU A 30 -3.03 7.30 -2.71
C GLU A 30 -2.79 5.98 -1.98
N LEU A 31 -2.86 4.84 -2.67
CA LEU A 31 -2.45 3.54 -2.10
C LEU A 31 -0.99 3.55 -1.60
N ILE A 32 -0.10 4.23 -2.32
CA ILE A 32 1.29 4.40 -1.87
C ILE A 32 1.36 5.36 -0.68
N ALA A 33 0.52 6.40 -0.67
CA ALA A 33 0.45 7.40 0.39
C ALA A 33 -0.11 6.83 1.71
N LEU A 34 -0.87 5.73 1.69
CA LEU A 34 -1.29 5.01 2.89
C LEU A 34 -0.12 4.60 3.80
N ALA A 35 1.10 4.46 3.26
CA ALA A 35 2.31 4.24 4.06
C ALA A 35 2.63 5.37 5.05
N PHE A 36 2.06 6.56 4.83
CA PHE A 36 2.19 7.74 5.70
C PHE A 36 0.96 7.97 6.57
N ALA A 37 -0.14 7.23 6.38
CA ALA A 37 -1.31 7.35 7.22
C ALA A 37 -1.06 6.74 8.61
N PRO A 38 -1.71 7.28 9.67
CA PRO A 38 -1.64 6.68 10.99
C PRO A 38 -2.34 5.32 11.02
N LEU A 39 -1.82 4.39 11.83
CA LEU A 39 -2.24 2.97 11.85
C LEU A 39 -3.75 2.78 12.09
N ASP A 40 -4.36 3.65 12.88
CA ASP A 40 -5.79 3.63 13.17
C ASP A 40 -6.66 4.05 11.97
N GLN A 41 -6.13 4.88 11.06
CA GLN A 41 -6.87 5.37 9.89
C GLN A 41 -6.57 4.60 8.61
N ILE A 42 -5.49 3.83 8.56
CA ILE A 42 -5.07 3.06 7.37
C ILE A 42 -6.21 2.23 6.78
N ILE A 43 -6.99 1.57 7.64
CA ILE A 43 -8.10 0.71 7.23
C ILE A 43 -9.21 1.56 6.56
N THR A 44 -9.60 2.65 7.21
CA THR A 44 -10.69 3.50 6.72
C THR A 44 -10.29 4.21 5.43
N SER A 45 -9.06 4.73 5.38
CA SER A 45 -8.51 5.33 4.16
C SER A 45 -8.39 4.32 3.03
N PHE A 46 -7.99 3.08 3.31
CA PHE A 46 -7.93 2.03 2.30
C PHE A 46 -9.31 1.72 1.71
N ASP A 47 -10.34 1.60 2.54
CA ASP A 47 -11.72 1.34 2.12
C ASP A 47 -12.25 2.44 1.18
N LEU A 48 -12.02 3.71 1.54
CA LEU A 48 -12.37 4.88 0.70
C LEU A 48 -11.61 4.93 -0.63
N ILE A 49 -10.36 4.49 -0.64
CA ILE A 49 -9.57 4.42 -1.88
C ILE A 49 -10.04 3.25 -2.75
N CYS A 50 -10.46 2.13 -2.17
CA CYS A 50 -10.98 0.97 -2.91
C CYS A 50 -12.26 1.29 -3.66
N ASP A 51 -13.17 2.07 -3.05
CA ASP A 51 -14.43 2.48 -3.67
C ASP A 51 -14.23 3.32 -4.94
N GLN A 52 -13.05 3.94 -5.10
CA GLN A 52 -12.69 4.74 -6.26
C GLN A 52 -12.05 3.94 -7.40
N PHE A 53 -11.72 2.67 -7.19
CA PHE A 53 -11.13 1.81 -8.22
C PHE A 53 -12.21 1.10 -9.05
N ASP A 54 -12.05 1.08 -10.37
CA ASP A 54 -12.86 0.23 -11.23
C ASP A 54 -12.54 -1.27 -11.01
N ASP A 55 -13.46 -2.13 -11.44
CA ASP A 55 -13.32 -3.59 -11.36
C ASP A 55 -12.03 -4.13 -11.99
N ASP A 56 -11.50 -3.48 -13.03
CA ASP A 56 -10.23 -3.85 -13.67
C ASP A 56 -9.04 -3.85 -12.69
N ALA A 57 -9.15 -3.08 -11.60
CA ALA A 57 -8.11 -2.91 -10.60
C ALA A 57 -8.34 -3.77 -9.34
N ASN A 58 -9.43 -4.55 -9.27
CA ASN A 58 -9.73 -5.43 -8.13
C ASN A 58 -8.55 -6.35 -7.81
N ASP A 59 -7.90 -6.88 -8.84
CA ASP A 59 -6.72 -7.73 -8.73
C ASP A 59 -5.54 -7.04 -8.02
N LEU A 60 -5.35 -5.73 -8.23
CA LEU A 60 -4.32 -4.93 -7.58
C LEU A 60 -4.70 -4.61 -6.13
N VAL A 61 -5.97 -4.27 -5.92
CA VAL A 61 -6.54 -3.94 -4.61
C VAL A 61 -6.50 -5.17 -3.69
N GLU A 62 -6.93 -6.34 -4.15
CA GLU A 62 -6.89 -7.59 -3.39
C GLU A 62 -5.47 -7.97 -3.00
N TYR A 63 -4.51 -7.83 -3.93
CA TYR A 63 -3.10 -8.04 -3.64
C TYR A 63 -2.64 -7.11 -2.52
N PHE A 64 -2.97 -5.82 -2.60
CA PHE A 64 -2.57 -4.84 -1.61
C PHE A 64 -3.23 -5.09 -0.25
N GLU A 65 -4.52 -5.42 -0.24
CA GLU A 65 -5.26 -5.76 0.97
C GLU A 65 -4.59 -6.94 1.67
N LYS A 66 -4.34 -8.04 0.96
CA LYS A 66 -3.71 -9.23 1.52
C LYS A 66 -2.28 -8.98 2.01
N THR A 67 -1.53 -8.20 1.25
CA THR A 67 -0.10 -7.99 1.48
C THR A 67 0.17 -6.98 2.59
N CYS A 68 -0.58 -5.88 2.62
CA CYS A 68 -0.32 -4.73 3.48
C CYS A 68 -1.38 -4.53 4.56
N ILE A 69 -2.66 -4.76 4.30
CA ILE A 69 -3.75 -4.44 5.25
C ILE A 69 -4.11 -5.64 6.13
N GLY A 70 -4.21 -6.83 5.54
CA GLY A 70 -4.77 -8.04 6.13
C GLY A 70 -6.22 -8.23 5.73
N GLU A 71 -6.52 -9.36 5.09
CA GLU A 71 -7.89 -9.69 4.63
C GLU A 71 -8.88 -9.74 5.81
N PRO A 72 -10.13 -9.28 5.65
CA PRO A 72 -11.18 -9.51 6.65
C PRO A 72 -11.38 -11.00 6.92
N LYS A 73 -11.55 -11.39 8.19
CA LYS A 73 -11.88 -12.78 8.51
C LYS A 73 -13.31 -13.08 8.04
N ARG A 74 -13.52 -14.27 7.46
CA ARG A 74 -14.86 -14.76 7.05
C ARG A 74 -15.90 -14.78 8.18
N SER A 75 -15.45 -14.76 9.44
CA SER A 75 -16.30 -14.68 10.63
C SER A 75 -16.88 -13.28 10.90
N GLY A 76 -16.46 -12.24 10.16
CA GLY A 76 -16.85 -10.85 10.41
C GLY A 76 -16.12 -10.17 11.57
N THR A 77 -15.47 -10.94 12.47
CA THR A 77 -14.78 -10.40 13.64
C THR A 77 -13.26 -10.33 13.42
N GLY A 78 -12.77 -9.16 13.04
CA GLY A 78 -11.34 -8.83 12.90
C GLY A 78 -10.72 -9.19 11.54
N ARG A 79 -9.44 -8.83 11.36
CA ARG A 79 -8.65 -9.07 10.13
C ARG A 79 -7.64 -10.19 10.32
N LYS A 80 -7.33 -10.92 9.24
CA LYS A 80 -6.16 -11.81 9.17
C LYS A 80 -4.89 -10.96 9.28
N LYS A 81 -3.81 -11.56 9.76
CA LYS A 81 -2.51 -10.88 9.79
C LYS A 81 -2.09 -10.58 8.35
N ALA A 82 -1.78 -9.32 8.07
CA ALA A 82 -1.17 -8.92 6.80
C ALA A 82 0.14 -9.68 6.58
N GLN A 83 0.45 -10.00 5.32
CA GLN A 83 1.72 -10.67 4.99
C GLN A 83 2.93 -9.85 5.45
N PHE A 84 2.82 -8.52 5.40
CA PHE A 84 3.77 -7.61 6.01
C PHE A 84 3.08 -6.83 7.13
N ASP A 85 3.63 -6.93 8.34
CA ASP A 85 3.16 -6.19 9.51
C ASP A 85 3.12 -4.69 9.18
N HIS A 86 2.10 -3.98 9.67
CA HIS A 86 1.95 -2.55 9.37
C HIS A 86 3.19 -1.76 9.76
N LYS A 87 3.87 -2.16 10.84
CA LYS A 87 5.13 -1.56 11.31
C LYS A 87 6.32 -1.71 10.36
N LEU A 88 6.29 -2.67 9.42
CA LEU A 88 7.36 -2.91 8.46
C LEU A 88 7.28 -1.98 7.24
N TRP A 89 6.07 -1.56 6.85
CA TRP A 89 5.85 -0.75 5.66
C TRP A 89 5.33 0.66 5.95
N ASN A 90 4.74 0.88 7.12
CA ASN A 90 4.34 2.19 7.58
C ASN A 90 5.59 2.99 7.98
N ILE A 91 5.72 4.19 7.40
CA ILE A 91 6.84 5.09 7.63
C ILE A 91 6.43 6.23 8.59
N HIS A 92 5.13 6.38 8.89
CA HIS A 92 4.59 7.38 9.80
C HIS A 92 5.27 7.32 11.18
N ASP A 93 5.36 6.13 11.78
CA ASP A 93 6.01 5.94 13.09
C ASP A 93 7.50 6.34 13.05
N ARG A 94 8.17 6.10 11.92
CA ARG A 94 9.60 6.45 11.71
C ARG A 94 9.82 7.94 11.49
N VAL A 95 8.86 8.62 10.85
CA VAL A 95 8.91 10.08 10.61
C VAL A 95 8.63 10.83 11.91
N VAL A 96 7.67 10.36 12.71
CA VAL A 96 7.35 10.93 14.03
C VAL A 96 8.48 10.66 15.05
N ALA A 97 9.10 9.48 14.99
CA ALA A 97 10.19 9.11 15.90
C ALA A 97 11.54 9.82 15.61
N THR A 98 11.65 10.65 14.56
CA THR A 98 12.87 11.41 14.19
C THR A 98 14.14 10.54 14.15
N VAL A 99 14.04 9.25 13.80
CA VAL A 99 15.21 8.37 13.74
C VAL A 99 15.93 8.60 12.41
N PRO A 100 17.15 9.15 12.39
CA PRO A 100 17.91 9.33 11.17
C PRO A 100 18.13 7.96 10.51
N ARG A 101 18.11 7.92 9.17
CA ARG A 101 18.47 6.71 8.39
C ARG A 101 19.95 6.39 8.61
N SER A 102 20.29 5.70 9.69
CA SER A 102 21.58 5.03 9.81
C SER A 102 21.46 3.62 9.23
N ASN A 103 21.56 3.53 7.91
CA ASN A 103 22.17 2.36 7.28
C ASN A 103 23.02 2.83 6.11
N ASN A 104 24.06 3.60 6.43
CA ASN A 104 25.26 3.63 5.62
C ASN A 104 26.43 3.20 6.52
N SER A 105 26.70 1.89 6.55
CA SER A 105 27.95 1.37 7.11
C SER A 105 28.49 0.18 6.30
N ALA A 106 28.01 -0.02 5.07
CA ALA A 106 28.43 -1.14 4.21
C ALA A 106 28.53 -0.78 2.72
N GLU A 107 28.86 0.47 2.39
CA GLU A 107 29.49 0.80 1.10
C GLU A 107 30.80 1.53 1.41
N GLY A 108 31.68 0.81 2.09
CA GLY A 108 33.09 1.12 2.22
C GLY A 108 33.89 0.04 1.48
N TRP A 109 34.40 0.46 0.31
CA TRP A 109 35.39 -0.16 -0.58
C TRP A 109 34.81 -0.88 -1.81
#